data_AF-A0A512C1W9-F1
#
_entry.id   AF-A0A512C1W9-F1
#
_cell.length_a   1.000
_cell.length_b   1.000
_cell.length_c   1.000
_cell.angle_alpha   90.00
_cell.angle_beta   90.00
_cell.angle_gamma   90.00
#
_symmetry.space_group_name_H-M   'P 1'
#
loop_
_entity.id
_entity.type
_entity.pdbx_description
1 polymer ?
#
loop_
_entity_poly.entity_id
_entity_poly.type
_entity_poly.pdbx_seq_one_letter_code
_entity_poly.pdbx_strand_id
1 'polypeptide(L)'
;MNSVAFYKSAVVERDNYDKLLLPREVQARVRLSPKTIYRLRRKNQFPAPIVLGERRHAWRESDIENWLTSRSKAALACPAEAE
;
A
#
# COMPACT_ATOMS: atom_id res chain seq x y z
N MET A 1 -9.45 -23.71 40.27
CA MET A 1 -9.80 -24.09 38.88
C MET A 1 -10.35 -22.88 38.15
N ASN A 2 -9.61 -22.37 37.15
CA ASN A 2 -10.11 -22.12 35.81
C ASN A 2 -8.91 -21.70 34.94
N SER A 3 -8.43 -22.74 34.25
CA SER A 3 -7.46 -22.80 33.19
C SER A 3 -7.34 -21.52 32.35
N VAL A 4 -6.36 -20.67 32.66
CA VAL A 4 -5.75 -19.72 31.72
C VAL A 4 -4.82 -20.50 30.81
N ALA A 5 -5.40 -21.41 30.03
CA ALA A 5 -4.70 -22.18 29.02
C ALA A 5 -4.76 -21.44 27.69
N PHE A 6 -3.58 -21.20 27.12
CA PHE A 6 -3.36 -21.36 25.69
C PHE A 6 -3.90 -20.28 24.73
N TYR A 7 -3.56 -19.00 24.95
CA TYR A 7 -3.56 -18.00 23.86
C TYR A 7 -2.26 -17.19 23.76
N LYS A 8 -1.23 -17.56 24.53
CA LYS A 8 0.07 -16.88 24.53
C LYS A 8 1.14 -17.74 23.88
N SER A 9 0.90 -18.16 22.64
CA SER A 9 1.93 -18.78 21.79
C SER A 9 1.60 -18.51 20.32
N ALA A 10 2.54 -17.84 19.66
CA ALA A 10 2.61 -17.51 18.25
C ALA A 10 2.05 -16.13 17.80
N VAL A 11 2.96 -15.15 17.85
CA VAL A 11 3.23 -14.16 16.77
C VAL A 11 2.45 -12.84 16.80
N VAL A 12 3.20 -11.82 17.26
CA VAL A 12 3.17 -10.39 16.90
C VAL A 12 2.09 -9.53 17.57
N GLU A 13 2.45 -9.01 18.74
CA GLU A 13 2.08 -7.65 19.14
C GLU A 13 2.66 -6.66 18.11
N ARG A 14 1.81 -6.15 17.22
CA ARG A 14 1.99 -4.83 16.59
C ARG A 14 0.62 -4.21 16.39
N ASP A 15 0.14 -3.47 17.39
CA ASP A 15 -0.79 -2.36 17.15
C ASP A 15 -0.07 -1.23 16.39
N ASN A 16 0.36 -1.52 15.16
CA ASN A 16 0.81 -0.52 14.21
C ASN A 16 -0.27 -0.46 13.13
N TYR A 17 -1.37 0.23 13.44
CA TYR A 17 -2.48 0.43 12.50
C TYR A 17 -1.95 1.22 11.30
N ASP A 18 -1.64 0.52 10.20
CA ASP A 18 -1.34 1.15 8.92
C ASP A 18 -2.51 2.07 8.58
N LYS A 19 -2.26 3.38 8.53
CA LYS A 19 -3.31 4.34 8.18
C LYS A 19 -3.86 4.01 6.82
N LEU A 20 -5.19 3.93 6.74
CA LEU A 20 -5.88 3.68 5.49
C LEU A 20 -6.16 5.02 4.80
N LEU A 21 -5.57 5.20 3.64
CA LEU A 21 -5.76 6.35 2.77
C LEU A 21 -6.96 6.15 1.87
N LEU A 22 -7.87 7.13 1.90
CA LEU A 22 -9.00 7.22 0.98
C LEU A 22 -8.51 7.58 -0.44
N PRO A 23 -9.33 7.37 -1.49
CA PRO A 23 -8.92 7.65 -2.86
C PRO A 23 -8.49 9.11 -3.08
N ARG A 24 -9.08 10.05 -2.32
CA ARG A 24 -8.71 11.48 -2.37
C ARG A 24 -7.33 11.73 -1.76
N GLU A 25 -7.01 11.06 -0.65
CA GLU A 25 -5.71 11.20 0.02
C GLU A 25 -4.61 10.55 -0.79
N VAL A 26 -4.87 9.39 -1.40
CA VAL A 26 -3.95 8.75 -2.34
C VAL A 26 -3.65 9.67 -3.53
N GLN A 27 -4.66 10.32 -4.10
CA GLN A 27 -4.48 11.31 -5.18
C GLN A 27 -3.59 12.48 -4.74
N ALA A 28 -3.79 12.99 -3.52
CA ALA A 28 -2.99 14.07 -2.97
C ALA A 28 -1.52 13.65 -2.74
N ARG A 29 -1.29 12.44 -2.20
CA ARG A 29 0.03 11.88 -1.92
C ARG A 29 0.82 11.58 -3.20
N VAL A 30 0.17 10.90 -4.15
CA VAL A 30 0.81 10.44 -5.38
C VAL A 30 0.86 11.54 -6.45
N ARG A 31 0.09 12.63 -6.29
CA ARG A 31 -0.08 13.73 -7.26
C ARG A 31 -0.43 13.24 -8.67
N LEU A 32 -1.16 12.14 -8.76
CA LEU A 32 -1.64 11.57 -10.03
C LEU A 32 -3.16 11.68 -10.14
N SER A 33 -3.62 11.89 -11.37
CA SER A 33 -5.05 11.85 -11.65
C SER A 33 -5.64 10.46 -11.36
N PRO A 34 -6.92 10.36 -10.95
CA PRO A 34 -7.57 9.08 -10.71
C PRO A 34 -7.53 8.16 -11.94
N LYS A 35 -7.66 8.73 -13.15
CA LYS A 35 -7.52 7.99 -14.41
C LYS A 35 -6.15 7.31 -14.54
N THR A 36 -5.09 8.00 -14.12
CA THR A 36 -3.73 7.44 -14.11
C THR A 36 -3.61 6.33 -13.08
N ILE A 37 -4.18 6.48 -11.88
CA ILE A 37 -4.19 5.44 -10.84
C ILE A 37 -4.86 4.17 -11.35
N TYR A 38 -6.06 4.26 -11.94
CA TYR A 38 -6.74 3.10 -12.52
C TYR A 38 -5.96 2.49 -13.70
N ARG A 39 -5.30 3.30 -14.52
CA ARG A 39 -4.43 2.80 -15.60
C ARG A 39 -3.23 2.02 -15.04
N LEU A 40 -2.60 2.51 -13.98
CA LEU A 40 -1.49 1.83 -13.31
C LEU A 40 -1.95 0.55 -12.63
N ARG A 41 -3.15 0.55 -12.03
CA ARG A 41 -3.80 -0.65 -11.51
C ARG A 41 -3.99 -1.71 -12.60
N ARG A 42 -4.50 -1.32 -13.78
CA ARG A 42 -4.62 -2.25 -14.93
C ARG A 42 -3.28 -2.82 -15.39
N LYS A 43 -2.18 -2.08 -15.18
CA LYS A 43 -0.82 -2.52 -15.47
C LYS A 43 -0.17 -3.30 -14.32
N ASN A 44 -0.88 -3.57 -13.23
CA ASN A 44 -0.34 -4.14 -11.98
C ASN A 44 0.85 -3.33 -11.40
N GLN A 45 0.92 -2.04 -11.73
CA GLN A 45 1.95 -1.11 -11.27
C GLN A 45 1.43 -0.19 -10.17
N PHE A 46 0.37 -0.57 -9.45
CA PHE A 46 -0.18 0.21 -8.34
C PHE A 46 -0.72 -0.75 -7.28
N PRO A 47 -0.57 -0.45 -5.98
CA PRO A 47 -1.06 -1.32 -4.93
C PRO A 47 -2.57 -1.55 -5.02
N ALA A 48 -2.98 -2.75 -4.62
CA ALA A 48 -4.37 -3.14 -4.63
C ALA A 48 -5.17 -2.36 -3.57
N PRO A 49 -6.35 -1.84 -3.90
CA PRO A 49 -7.22 -1.23 -2.90
C PRO A 49 -7.80 -2.29 -1.96
N ILE A 50 -7.84 -1.95 -0.69
CA ILE A 50 -8.66 -2.59 0.34
C ILE A 50 -10.10 -2.12 0.16
N VAL A 51 -11.01 -3.07 -0.03
CA VAL A 51 -12.44 -2.79 -0.15
C VAL A 51 -13.01 -2.73 1.28
N LEU A 52 -13.33 -1.51 1.73
CA LEU A 52 -13.98 -1.29 3.04
C LEU A 52 -15.51 -1.39 2.96
N GLY A 53 -16.05 -1.35 1.74
CA GLY A 53 -17.48 -1.54 1.47
C GLY A 53 -17.75 -1.47 -0.03
N GLU A 54 -19.02 -1.60 -0.41
CA GLU A 54 -19.48 -1.79 -1.80
C GLU A 54 -18.99 -0.71 -2.78
N ARG A 55 -18.74 0.53 -2.29
CA ARG A 55 -18.20 1.65 -3.08
C ARG A 55 -16.97 2.32 -2.48
N ARG A 56 -16.42 1.78 -1.37
CA ARG A 56 -15.31 2.41 -0.64
C ARG A 56 -14.04 1.59 -0.79
N HIS A 57 -13.08 2.18 -1.50
CA HIS A 57 -11.73 1.65 -1.67
C HIS A 57 -10.77 2.48 -0.83
N ALA A 58 -9.90 1.84 -0.08
CA ALA A 58 -8.82 2.47 0.67
C ALA A 58 -7.49 1.79 0.35
N TRP A 59 -6.38 2.44 0.64
CA TRP A 59 -5.04 1.88 0.47
C TRP A 59 -4.29 2.02 1.79
N ARG A 60 -3.38 1.10 2.09
CA ARG A 60 -2.48 1.32 3.23
C ARG A 60 -1.47 2.41 2.88
N GLU A 61 -1.22 3.30 3.82
CA GLU A 61 -0.18 4.31 3.69
C GLU A 61 1.17 3.67 3.36
N SER A 62 1.53 2.60 4.08
CA SER A 62 2.74 1.80 3.86
C SER A 62 2.86 1.26 2.43
N ASP A 63 1.75 0.78 1.83
CA ASP A 63 1.77 0.27 0.45
C ASP A 63 2.03 1.40 -0.57
N ILE A 64 1.46 2.58 -0.33
CA ILE A 64 1.66 3.76 -1.18
C ILE A 64 3.09 4.28 -1.04
N GLU A 65 3.65 4.31 0.16
CA GLU A 65 5.04 4.72 0.41
C GLU A 65 6.05 3.74 -0.21
N ASN A 66 5.82 2.43 -0.07
CA ASN A 66 6.61 1.40 -0.72
C ASN A 66 6.57 1.53 -2.25
N TRP A 67 5.39 1.84 -2.80
CA TRP A 67 5.22 2.06 -4.23
C TRP A 67 5.94 3.33 -4.73
N LEU A 68 5.84 4.43 -3.98
CA LEU A 68 6.56 5.67 -4.28
C LEU A 68 8.08 5.42 -4.26
N THR A 69 8.57 4.72 -3.24
CA THR A 69 9.99 4.38 -3.07
C THR A 69 10.48 3.51 -4.24
N SER A 70 9.67 2.53 -4.67
CA SER A 70 9.99 1.67 -5.81
C SER A 70 10.14 2.46 -7.12
N ARG A 71 9.34 3.52 -7.33
CA ARG A 71 9.46 4.41 -8.50
C ARG A 71 10.60 5.41 -8.39
N SER A 72 10.88 5.94 -7.20
CA SER A 72 12.06 6.80 -6.99
C SER A 72 13.34 6.04 -7.28
N LYS A 73 13.40 4.75 -6.92
CA LYS A 73 14.54 3.89 -7.25
C LYS A 73 14.67 3.64 -8.76
N ALA A 74 13.55 3.52 -9.48
CA ALA A 74 13.56 3.44 -10.94
C ALA A 74 14.04 4.75 -11.62
N ALA A 75 13.87 5.92 -10.99
CA ALA A 75 14.40 7.19 -11.48
C ALA A 75 15.91 7.36 -11.17
N LEU A 76 16.42 6.70 -10.13
CA LEU A 76 17.86 6.64 -9.83
C LEU A 76 18.60 5.56 -10.64
N ALA A 77 17.87 4.60 -11.22
CA ALA A 77 18.40 3.72 -12.25
C ALA A 77 18.38 4.46 -13.60
N CYS A 78 19.31 5.39 -13.77
CA CYS A 78 19.75 5.77 -15.11
C CYS A 78 20.31 4.48 -15.76
N PRO A 79 19.71 3.93 -16.83
CA PRO A 79 20.25 2.76 -17.50
C PRO A 79 21.47 3.21 -18.32
N ALA A 80 22.63 3.29 -17.68
CA ALA A 80 23.91 3.64 -18.32
C ALA A 80 24.70 2.42 -18.79
N GLU A 81 24.10 1.23 -18.85
CA GLU A 81 24.77 0.01 -19.30
C GLU A 81 23.85 -0.74 -20.29
N ALA A 82 23.89 -0.30 -21.55
CA ALA A 82 23.52 -1.13 -22.68
C ALA A 82 24.82 -1.73 -23.24
N GLU A 83 24.96 -3.03 -23.07
CA GLU A 83 25.94 -3.88 -23.79
C GLU A 83 25.31 -4.38 -25.10
#